data_AF-A0A257N657-F1
#
_entry.id   AF-A0A257N657-F1
#
_cell.length_a   1.000
_cell.length_b   1.000
_cell.length_c   1.000
_cell.angle_alpha   90.00
_cell.angle_beta   90.00
_cell.angle_gamma   90.00
#
_symmetry.space_group_name_H-M   'P 1'
#
loop_
_entity.id
_entity.type
_entity.pdbx_description
1 polymer ?
#
loop_
_entity_poly.entity_id
_entity_poly.type
_entity_poly.pdbx_seq_one_letter_code
_entity_poly.pdbx_strand_id
1 'polypeptide(L)' 'MTELMSSGVELMFAGMGIVFLFLTMLVVAINIMSSLVQRFFPDAPIQVTTATTVSSGIDKSIIAAIAAAVHQHRNKHKQS' A
#
# COMPACT_ATOMS: atom_id res chain seq x y z
N MET A 1 -50.90 -2.94 -13.96
CA MET A 1 -49.91 -2.22 -13.12
C MET A 1 -48.64 -3.03 -12.89
N THR A 2 -48.73 -4.33 -12.62
CA THR A 2 -47.56 -5.22 -12.44
C THR A 2 -46.68 -5.34 -13.68
N GLU A 3 -47.26 -5.38 -14.88
CA GLU A 3 -46.49 -5.42 -16.14
C GLU A 3 -45.56 -4.22 -16.34
N LEU A 4 -46.07 -2.99 -16.17
CA LEU A 4 -45.25 -1.78 -16.34
C LEU A 4 -44.10 -1.72 -15.32
N MET A 5 -44.34 -2.21 -14.10
CA MET A 5 -43.31 -2.31 -13.07
C MET A 5 -42.24 -3.34 -13.46
N SER A 6 -42.66 -4.50 -13.99
CA SER A 6 -41.76 -5.55 -14.47
C SER A 6 -40.88 -5.06 -15.62
N SER A 7 -41.46 -4.40 -16.63
CA SER A 7 -40.71 -3.84 -17.74
C SER A 7 -39.75 -2.72 -17.31
N GLY A 8 -40.14 -1.91 -16.32
CA GLY A 8 -39.27 -0.89 -15.74
C GLY A 8 -38.05 -1.49 -15.04
N VAL A 9 -38.22 -2.56 -14.26
CA VAL A 9 -37.12 -3.27 -13.60
C VAL A 9 -36.18 -3.91 -14.61
N GLU A 10 -36.72 -4.53 -15.67
CA GLU A 10 -35.93 -5.14 -16.73
C GLU A 10 -35.09 -4.11 -17.48
N LEU A 11 -35.66 -2.93 -17.78
CA LEU A 11 -34.94 -1.82 -18.38
C LEU A 11 -33.85 -1.25 -17.45
N MET A 12 -34.14 -1.17 -16.15
CA MET A 12 -33.18 -0.70 -15.15
C MET A 12 -31.98 -1.65 -15.05
N PHE A 13 -32.23 -2.96 -15.05
CA PHE A 13 -31.20 -3.98 -15.03
C PHE A 13 -30.37 -3.98 -16.31
N ALA A 14 -31.01 -3.87 -17.48
CA ALA A 14 -30.32 -3.76 -18.77
C ALA A 14 -29.43 -2.50 -18.83
N GLY A 15 -29.96 -1.35 -18.45
CA GLY A 15 -29.21 -0.09 -18.44
C GLY A 15 -28.06 -0.11 -17.44
N MET A 16 -28.30 -0.55 -16.21
CA MET A 16 -27.26 -0.66 -15.18
C MET A 16 -26.18 -1.66 -15.57
N GLY A 17 -26.55 -2.78 -16.20
CA GLY A 17 -25.62 -3.79 -16.69
C GLY A 17 -24.66 -3.26 -17.75
N ILE A 18 -25.17 -2.53 -18.75
CA ILE A 18 -24.33 -1.93 -19.82
C ILE A 18 -23.37 -0.90 -19.23
N VAL A 19 -23.86 -0.02 -18.35
CA VAL A 19 -23.02 0.98 -17.68
C VAL A 19 -21.93 0.30 -16.85
N PHE A 20 -22.30 -0.72 -16.07
CA PHE A 20 -21.32 -1.48 -15.28
C PHE A 20 -20.26 -2.15 -16.17
N LEU A 21 -20.67 -2.76 -17.28
CA LEU A 21 -19.76 -3.38 -18.23
C LEU A 21 -18.77 -2.35 -18.81
N PHE A 22 -19.28 -1.19 -19.21
CA PHE A 22 -18.49 -0.09 -19.75
C PHE A 22 -17.49 0.44 -18.73
N LEU A 23 -17.93 0.75 -17.50
CA LEU A 23 -17.05 1.20 -16.43
C LEU A 23 -15.99 0.15 -16.10
N THR A 24 -16.35 -1.13 -16.05
CA THR A 24 -15.39 -2.22 -15.82
C THR A 24 -14.35 -2.28 -16.92
N MET A 25 -14.75 -2.16 -18.19
CA MET A 25 -13.84 -2.10 -19.33
C MET A 25 -12.88 -0.89 -19.24
N LEU A 26 -13.39 0.28 -18.84
CA LEU A 26 -12.58 1.48 -18.60
C LEU A 26 -11.57 1.28 -17.48
N VAL A 27 -11.99 0.70 -16.35
CA VAL A 27 -11.10 0.40 -15.22
C VAL A 27 -10.01 -0.59 -15.64
N VAL A 28 -10.33 -1.61 -16.43
CA VAL A 28 -9.34 -2.54 -16.97
C VAL A 28 -8.34 -1.82 -17.87
N ALA A 29 -8.80 -0.93 -18.76
CA ALA A 29 -7.92 -0.15 -19.62
C ALA A 29 -6.96 0.75 -18.82
N ILE A 30 -7.46 1.41 -17.77
CA ILE A 30 -6.64 2.23 -16.87
C ILE A 30 -5.63 1.36 -16.11
N ASN A 31 -6.02 0.16 -15.66
CA ASN A 31 -5.11 -0.77 -15.00
C ASN A 31 -4.01 -1.28 -15.94
N ILE A 32 -4.35 -1.59 -17.20
CA ILE A 32 -3.37 -1.96 -18.24
C ILE A 32 -2.40 -0.81 -18.43
N MET A 33 -2.89 0.42 -18.60
CA MET A 33 -2.05 1.60 -18.73
C MET A 33 -1.15 1.78 -17.50
N SER A 34 -1.69 1.65 -16.29
CA SER A 34 -0.93 1.74 -15.04
C SER A 34 0.18 0.68 -14.96
N SER A 35 -0.12 -0.57 -15.32
CA SER A 35 0.85 -1.67 -15.34
C SER A 35 1.94 -1.47 -16.40
N LEU A 36 1.56 -0.98 -17.59
CA LEU A 36 2.52 -0.62 -18.64
C LEU A 36 3.43 0.51 -18.17
N VAL A 37 2.86 1.56 -17.57
CA VAL A 37 3.64 2.68 -17.03
C VAL A 37 4.62 2.19 -15.98
N GLN A 38 4.20 1.41 -14.98
CA GLN A 38 5.11 0.84 -13.97
C GLN A 38 6.22 -0.05 -14.57
N ARG A 39 5.93 -0.75 -15.67
CA ARG A 39 6.88 -1.67 -16.31
C ARG A 39 7.89 -0.95 -17.22
N PHE A 40 7.45 0.08 -17.95
CA PHE A 40 8.28 0.82 -18.91
C PHE A 40 8.94 2.07 -18.29
N PHE A 41 8.29 2.68 -17.31
CA PHE A 41 8.78 3.75 -16.46
C PHE A 41 8.66 3.29 -15.00
N PRO A 42 9.50 2.34 -14.54
CA PRO A 42 9.58 2.06 -13.12
C PRO A 42 9.94 3.38 -12.43
N ASP A 43 8.97 3.94 -11.70
CA ASP A 43 9.24 5.03 -10.78
C ASP A 43 10.38 4.54 -9.90
N ALA A 44 11.52 5.24 -9.95
CA ALA A 44 12.61 5.00 -9.03
C ALA A 44 11.97 4.92 -7.64
N PRO A 45 12.25 3.87 -6.84
CA PRO A 45 11.48 3.59 -5.65
C PRO A 45 11.49 4.87 -4.83
N ILE A 46 10.32 5.53 -4.77
CA ILE A 46 10.08 6.52 -3.74
C ILE A 46 10.24 5.64 -2.51
N GLN A 47 11.34 5.82 -1.79
CA GLN A 47 11.47 5.30 -0.45
C GLN A 47 10.36 6.00 0.31
N VAL A 48 9.15 5.46 0.21
CA VAL A 48 8.19 5.55 1.27
C VAL A 48 8.94 4.82 2.36
N THR A 49 9.66 5.61 3.16
CA THR A 49 10.02 5.20 4.49
C THR A 49 8.66 4.86 5.10
N THR A 50 8.24 3.60 4.95
CA THR A 50 7.33 2.96 5.86
C THR A 50 7.97 3.33 7.18
N ALA A 51 7.41 4.31 7.87
CA ALA A 51 7.75 4.58 9.23
C ALA A 51 7.47 3.23 9.88
N THR A 52 8.54 2.46 10.08
CA THR A 52 8.50 1.19 10.77
C THR A 52 7.75 1.54 12.02
N THR A 53 6.51 1.07 12.11
CA THR A 53 5.80 1.04 13.37
C THR A 53 6.74 0.24 14.24
N VAL A 54 7.46 0.98 15.10
CA VAL A 54 8.48 0.46 16.00
C VAL A 54 7.70 -0.45 16.93
N SER A 55 7.55 -1.70 16.50
CA SER A 55 7.00 -2.76 17.30
C SER A 55 7.85 -2.74 18.55
N SER A 56 7.21 -2.42 19.66
CA SER A 56 7.82 -2.01 20.92
C SER A 56 8.47 -3.20 21.64
N GLY A 57 9.37 -3.90 20.96
CA GLY A 57 10.31 -4.83 21.53
C GLY A 57 11.69 -4.23 21.31
N ILE A 58 12.28 -3.72 22.39
CA ILE A 58 13.59 -3.05 22.42
C ILE A 58 14.53 -3.69 21.40
N ASP A 59 14.86 -2.93 20.34
CA ASP A 59 15.72 -3.41 19.27
C ASP A 59 17.06 -3.85 19.83
N LYS A 60 17.47 -5.08 19.51
CA LYS A 60 18.78 -5.63 19.88
C LYS A 60 19.94 -4.70 19.46
N SER A 61 19.73 -3.92 18.40
CA SER A 61 20.65 -2.88 17.94
C SER A 61 20.83 -1.76 18.97
N ILE A 62 19.74 -1.30 19.61
CA ILE A 62 19.78 -0.29 20.67
C ILE A 62 20.51 -0.83 21.90
N ILE A 63 20.24 -2.09 22.28
CA ILE A 63 20.93 -2.74 23.41
C ILE A 63 22.43 -2.88 23.13
N ALA A 64 22.81 -3.27 21.90
CA ALA A 64 24.20 -3.38 21.49
C ALA A 64 24.92 -2.02 21.48
N ALA A 65 24.25 -0.96 21.02
CA ALA A 65 24.79 0.40 21.04
C ALA A 65 25.01 0.90 22.47
N ILE A 66 24.06 0.68 23.37
CA ILE A 66 24.18 1.05 24.80
C ILE A 66 25.31 0.24 25.46
N ALA A 67 25.40 -1.07 25.19
CA ALA A 67 26.45 -1.92 25.73
C ALA A 67 27.86 -1.48 25.26
N ALA A 68 28.00 -1.12 23.99
CA ALA A 68 29.24 -0.59 23.43
C ALA A 68 29.64 0.75 24.09
N ALA A 69 28.68 1.66 24.28
CA ALA A 69 28.91 2.94 24.95
C ALA A 69 29.36 2.76 26.41
N VAL A 70 28.72 1.85 27.16
CA VAL A 70 29.10 1.54 28.55
C VAL A 70 30.46 0.88 28.62
N HIS A 71 30.79 -0.05 27.72
CA HIS A 71 32.11 -0.66 27.64
C HIS A 71 33.20 0.38 27.36
N GLN A 72 32.95 1.28 26.41
CA GLN A 72 33.88 2.36 26.07
C GLN A 72 34.11 3.30 27.26
N HIS A 73 33.03 3.69 27.96
CA HIS A 73 33.13 4.50 29.17
C HIS A 73 33.94 3.78 30.26
N ARG A 74 33.67 2.51 30.53
CA ARG A 74 34.37 1.75 31.57
C ARG A 74 35.86 1.53 31.25
N ASN A 75 36.21 1.31 29.98
CA ASN A 75 37.61 1.24 29.55
C ASN A 75 38.33 2.58 29.71
N LYS A 76 37.64 3.69 29.40
CA LYS A 76 38.20 5.05 29.53
C LYS A 76 38.40 5.47 30.99
N HIS A 77 37.60 4.92 31.91
CA HIS A 77 37.69 5.18 33.36
C HIS A 77 38.63 4.20 34.10
N LYS A 78 39.03 3.08 33.50
CA LYS A 78 40.02 2.14 34.08
C LYS A 78 41.48 2.50 33.74
N GLN A 79 41.70 3.57 32.99
CA GLN A 79 43.04 4.03 32.56
C GLN A 79 43.48 5.33 33.25
N SER A 80 42.77 5.75 34.31
CA SER A 80 43.18 6.83 35.22
C SER A 80 43.46 6.30 36.61
#